data_AF-K2DKQ0-F1
#
_entry.id   AF-K2DKQ0-F1
#
_cell.length_a   1.000
_cell.length_b   1.000
_cell.length_c   1.000
_cell.angle_alpha   90.00
_cell.angle_beta   90.00
_cell.angle_gamma   90.00
#
_symmetry.space_group_name_H-M   'P 1'
#
loop_
_entity.id
_entity.type
_entity.pdbx_description
1 polymer ?
#
loop_
_entity_poly.entity_id
_entity_poly.type
_entity_poly.pdbx_seq_one_letter_code
_entity_poly.pdbx_strand_id
1 'polypeptide(L)'
;EVLGMSSLDIVNARIIHEAQRVLVYTGNSIKQIAYALGFADETYFCRFFRKHTALSPREFRAKAMETMLTPVSAGVVDDIGMHQI
;
A
#
# COMPACT_ATOMS: atom_id res chain seq x y z
N GLU A 1 -13.37 -23.16 8.19
CA GLU A 1 -14.07 -21.87 8.32
C GLU A 1 -13.73 -21.04 7.08
N VAL A 2 -14.73 -20.70 6.26
CA VAL A 2 -14.52 -19.77 5.14
C VAL A 2 -14.65 -18.38 5.74
N LEU A 3 -13.57 -17.60 5.74
CA LEU A 3 -13.53 -16.21 6.20
C LEU A 3 -14.81 -15.50 5.73
N GLY A 4 -15.58 -14.89 6.64
CA GLY A 4 -16.88 -14.26 6.37
C GLY A 4 -16.85 -13.03 5.45
N MET A 5 -15.90 -13.00 4.51
CA MET A 5 -15.73 -11.99 3.48
C MET A 5 -16.66 -12.32 2.31
N SER A 6 -17.33 -11.30 1.80
CA SER A 6 -18.11 -11.43 0.59
C SER A 6 -17.20 -11.53 -0.63
N SER A 7 -17.73 -12.05 -1.76
CA SER A 7 -17.01 -12.05 -3.03
C SER A 7 -16.54 -10.65 -3.45
N LEU A 8 -17.31 -9.61 -3.10
CA LEU A 8 -16.94 -8.22 -3.35
C LEU A 8 -15.72 -7.78 -2.55
N ASP A 9 -15.60 -8.23 -1.30
CA ASP A 9 -14.44 -7.91 -0.44
C ASP A 9 -13.15 -8.49 -1.02
N ILE A 10 -13.21 -9.71 -1.57
CA ILE A 10 -12.07 -10.37 -2.23
C ILE A 10 -11.63 -9.56 -3.46
N VAL A 11 -12.58 -9.11 -4.27
CA VAL A 11 -12.29 -8.27 -5.45
C VAL A 11 -11.69 -6.93 -5.02
N ASN A 12 -12.27 -6.27 -4.03
CA ASN A 12 -11.76 -4.99 -3.51
C ASN A 12 -10.34 -5.13 -2.97
N ALA A 13 -10.07 -6.19 -2.20
CA ALA A 13 -8.74 -6.47 -1.68
C ALA A 13 -7.71 -6.66 -2.81
N ARG A 14 -8.09 -7.36 -3.90
CA ARG A 14 -7.23 -7.53 -5.07
C ARG A 14 -6.92 -6.21 -5.77
N ILE A 15 -7.92 -5.35 -5.94
CA ILE A 15 -7.74 -4.02 -6.55
C ILE A 15 -6.82 -3.15 -5.69
N ILE A 16 -7.01 -3.16 -4.36
CA ILE A 16 -6.16 -2.40 -3.43
C ILE A 16 -4.72 -2.87 -3.48
N HIS A 17 -4.49 -4.18 -3.46
CA HIS A 17 -3.14 -4.74 -3.56
C HIS A 17 -2.44 -4.32 -4.85
N GLU A 18 -3.15 -4.35 -5.98
CA GLU A 18 -2.61 -3.89 -7.26
C GLU A 18 -2.31 -2.38 -7.25
N ALA A 19 -3.24 -1.58 -6.72
CA ALA A 19 -3.05 -0.13 -6.59
C ALA A 19 -1.81 0.21 -5.76
N GLN A 20 -1.60 -0.43 -4.62
CA GLN A 20 -0.42 -0.23 -3.78
C GLN A 20 0.87 -0.56 -4.52
N ARG A 21 0.90 -1.69 -5.24
CA ARG A 21 2.05 -2.11 -6.05
C ARG A 21 2.40 -1.09 -7.12
N VAL A 22 1.41 -0.67 -7.92
CA VAL A 22 1.63 0.31 -9.00
C VAL A 22 2.02 1.68 -8.44
N LEU A 23 1.44 2.10 -7.32
CA LEU A 23 1.82 3.36 -6.66
C LEU A 23 3.28 3.39 -6.24
N VAL A 24 3.83 2.25 -5.83
CA VAL A 24 5.22 2.12 -5.35
C VAL A 24 6.21 1.95 -6.49
N TYR A 25 5.94 1.03 -7.41
CA TYR A 25 6.94 0.59 -8.38
C TYR A 25 6.87 1.30 -9.73
N THR A 26 5.98 2.29 -9.90
CA THR A 26 5.84 3.05 -11.14
C THR A 26 5.80 4.55 -10.90
N GLY A 27 6.23 5.32 -11.91
CA GLY A 27 6.08 6.78 -11.95
C GLY A 27 4.71 7.27 -12.40
N ASN A 28 3.70 6.39 -12.52
CA ASN A 28 2.40 6.76 -13.07
C ASN A 28 1.70 7.80 -12.19
N SER A 29 1.03 8.76 -12.83
CA SER A 29 0.14 9.69 -12.14
C SER A 29 -1.05 8.94 -11.54
N ILE A 30 -1.65 9.51 -10.48
CA ILE A 30 -2.82 8.91 -9.83
C ILE A 30 -3.98 8.73 -10.82
N LYS A 31 -4.17 9.68 -11.74
CA LYS A 31 -5.10 9.59 -12.87
C LYS A 31 -4.86 8.37 -13.76
N GLN A 32 -3.61 8.14 -14.18
CA GLN A 32 -3.28 6.96 -15.02
C GLN A 32 -3.53 5.65 -14.28
N ILE A 33 -3.20 5.59 -12.98
CA ILE A 33 -3.44 4.41 -12.14
C ILE A 33 -4.94 4.13 -12.01
N ALA A 34 -5.75 5.16 -11.76
CA ALA A 34 -7.19 5.04 -11.68
C ALA A 34 -7.78 4.41 -12.95
N TYR A 35 -7.42 4.93 -14.13
CA TYR A 35 -7.91 4.39 -15.40
C TYR A 35 -7.42 2.97 -15.66
N ALA A 36 -6.16 2.66 -15.36
CA ALA A 36 -5.60 1.31 -15.53
C ALA A 36 -6.31 0.27 -14.67
N LEU A 37 -6.84 0.66 -13.50
CA LEU A 37 -7.61 -0.20 -12.60
C LEU A 37 -9.12 -0.20 -12.91
N GLY A 38 -9.56 0.43 -14.00
CA GLY A 38 -10.95 0.44 -14.44
C GLY A 38 -11.85 1.46 -13.74
N PHE A 39 -11.28 2.45 -13.04
CA PHE A 39 -12.06 3.54 -12.45
C PHE A 39 -12.41 4.59 -13.51
N ALA A 40 -13.64 5.11 -13.45
CA ALA A 40 -14.12 6.14 -14.37
C ALA A 40 -13.38 7.48 -14.22
N ASP A 41 -12.93 7.79 -13.00
CA ASP A 41 -12.15 8.98 -12.72
C ASP A 41 -11.22 8.80 -11.49
N GLU A 42 -10.27 9.72 -11.37
CA GLU A 42 -9.29 9.77 -10.29
C GLU A 42 -9.94 10.00 -8.90
N THR A 43 -11.01 10.77 -8.84
CA THR A 43 -11.68 11.13 -7.57
C THR A 43 -12.33 9.91 -6.95
N TYR A 44 -13.01 9.08 -7.74
CA TYR A 44 -13.63 7.84 -7.29
C TYR A 44 -12.57 6.84 -6.83
N PHE A 45 -11.48 6.70 -7.57
CA PHE A 45 -10.33 5.90 -7.15
C PHE A 45 -9.74 6.38 -5.81
N CYS A 46 -9.52 7.69 -5.65
CA CYS A 46 -8.96 8.22 -4.40
C CYS A 46 -9.87 7.96 -3.20
N ARG A 47 -11.20 8.10 -3.36
CA ARG A 47 -12.18 7.76 -2.32
C ARG A 47 -12.18 6.28 -1.99
N PHE A 48 -12.19 5.42 -3.02
CA PHE A 48 -12.12 3.97 -2.87
C PHE A 48 -10.84 3.54 -2.14
N PHE A 49 -9.69 4.04 -2.58
CA PHE A 49 -8.39 3.71 -2.00
C PHE A 49 -8.34 4.14 -0.53
N ARG A 50 -8.69 5.39 -0.23
CA ARG A 50 -8.71 5.90 1.15
C ARG A 50 -9.67 5.15 2.06
N LYS A 51 -10.83 4.71 1.56
CA LYS A 51 -11.78 3.89 2.33
C LYS A 51 -11.15 2.58 2.81
N HIS A 52 -10.27 1.98 2.01
CA HIS A 52 -9.68 0.66 2.32
C HIS A 52 -8.30 0.74 2.98
N THR A 53 -7.55 1.84 2.79
CA THR A 53 -6.17 1.96 3.30
C THR A 53 -5.99 3.04 4.35
N ALA A 54 -7.03 3.83 4.63
CA ALA A 54 -7.01 5.05 5.44
C ALA A 54 -6.09 6.17 4.94
N LEU A 55 -5.40 5.98 3.81
CA LEU A 55 -4.48 6.95 3.22
C LEU A 55 -4.95 7.32 1.81
N SER A 56 -4.69 8.55 1.38
CA SER A 56 -4.78 8.87 -0.04
C SER A 56 -3.67 8.13 -0.82
N PRO A 57 -3.85 7.92 -2.13
CA PRO A 57 -2.80 7.32 -2.97
C PRO A 57 -1.46 8.07 -2.90
N ARG A 58 -1.51 9.41 -2.77
CA ARG A 58 -0.33 10.26 -2.69
C ARG A 58 0.41 10.11 -1.35
N GLU A 59 -0.32 10.11 -0.24
CA GLU A 59 0.24 9.86 1.10
C GLU A 59 0.85 8.46 1.19
N PHE A 60 0.15 7.45 0.66
CA PHE A 60 0.67 6.08 0.62
C PHE A 60 2.00 6.00 -0.14
N ARG A 61 2.07 6.61 -1.33
CA ARG A 61 3.30 6.66 -2.13
C ARG A 61 4.43 7.35 -1.38
N ALA A 62 4.17 8.51 -0.77
CA ALA A 62 5.17 9.25 -0.02
C ALA A 62 5.72 8.43 1.16
N LYS A 63 4.85 7.84 1.97
CA LYS A 63 5.22 6.99 3.11
C LYS A 63 6.00 5.75 2.68
N ALA A 64 5.61 5.12 1.58
CA ALA A 64 6.32 3.97 1.04
C ALA A 64 7.74 4.36 0.62
N MET A 65 7.91 5.49 -0.08
CA MET A 65 9.22 6.01 -0.48
C MET A 65 10.09 6.37 0.72
N GLU A 66 9.53 6.99 1.75
CA GLU A 66 10.23 7.28 3.02
C GLU A 66 10.75 5.99 3.67
N THR A 67 9.92 4.94 3.71
CA THR A 67 10.31 3.63 4.26
C THR A 67 11.40 2.95 3.42
N MET A 68 11.43 3.16 2.09
CA MET A 68 12.46 2.61 1.20
C MET A 68 13.77 3.41 1.19
N LEU A 69 13.73 4.70 1.52
CA LEU A 69 14.91 5.60 1.55
C LEU A 69 15.58 5.68 2.93
N THR A 70 14.99 5.06 3.95
CA THR A 70 15.56 4.93 5.29
C THR A 70 16.19 3.54 5.46
N PRO A 71 17.52 3.36 5.25
CA PRO A 71 18.18 2.19 5.80
C PRO A 71 18.03 2.22 7.32
N VAL A 72 17.94 1.04 7.92
CA VAL A 72 17.69 0.76 9.34
C VAL A 72 18.81 1.33 10.25
N SER A 73 18.95 2.65 10.33
CA SER A 73 20.04 3.34 11.05
C SER A 73 19.54 4.13 12.26
N ALA A 74 18.34 3.83 12.77
CA ALA A 74 17.81 4.41 13.99
C ALA A 74 17.48 3.32 15.01
N GLY A 75 18.52 2.84 15.72
CA GLY A 75 18.41 2.34 17.09
C GLY A 75 17.91 0.91 17.30
N VAL A 76 18.77 -0.09 17.05
CA VAL A 76 18.91 -1.26 17.92
C VAL A 76 20.41 -1.57 18.05
N VAL A 77 21.09 -0.79 18.89
CA VAL A 77 22.27 -1.27 19.62
C VAL A 77 21.89 -1.25 21.10
N ASP A 78 22.31 -2.29 21.81
CA ASP A 78 22.08 -2.60 23.23
C ASP A 78 20.82 -3.43 23.56
N ASP A 79 20.92 -4.76 23.45
CA ASP A 79 20.76 -5.64 24.63
C ASP A 79 21.27 -7.07 24.33
N ILE A 80 22.44 -7.38 24.88
CA ILE A 80 22.89 -8.65 25.46
C ILE A 80 22.83 -9.92 24.58
N GLY A 81 24.03 -10.40 24.25
CA GLY A 81 24.23 -11.69 23.60
C GLY A 81 23.66 -12.87 24.38
N MET A 82 23.16 -13.85 23.63
CA MET A 82 22.97 -15.20 24.12
C MET A 82 23.75 -16.17 23.25
N HIS A 83 24.63 -16.91 23.92
CA HIS A 83 25.52 -17.95 23.40
C HIS A 83 24.79 -19.02 22.59
N GLN A 84 25.42 -19.46 21.51
CA GLN A 84 25.35 -20.85 21.06
C GLN A 84 26.79 -21.35 20.87
N ILE A 85 27.23 -22.18 21.82
CA ILE A 85 28.19 -23.27 21.61
C ILE A 85 27.32 -24.53 21.50
#